data_AF-A0A016QT15-F1
#
_entry.id   AF-A0A016QT15-F1
#
_cell.length_a   1.000
_cell.length_b   1.000
_cell.length_c   1.000
_cell.angle_alpha   90.00
_cell.angle_beta   90.00
_cell.angle_gamma   90.00
#
_symmetry.space_group_name_H-M   'P 1'
#
loop_
_entity.id
_entity.type
_entity.pdbx_description
1 polymer ?
#
loop_
_entity_poly.entity_id
_entity_poly.type
_entity_poly.pdbx_seq_one_letter_code
_entity_poly.pdbx_strand_id
1 'polypeptide(L)'
;MTFFWKVAALGYLIIQNHGFSDANKRTALLAMETTLQWNGQYPKWSQETKTLTMKLVGAGHLSLEGLRFALLAACGYNVDQYDDLKEL
;
A
#
# COMPACT_ATOMS: atom_id res chain seq x y z
N MET A 1 -11.61 -11.22 -1.04
CA MET A 1 -10.66 -10.08 -1.00
C MET A 1 -10.40 -9.72 0.45
N THR A 2 -9.19 -9.93 0.91
CA THR A 2 -8.76 -9.79 2.32
C THR A 2 -8.61 -8.32 2.73
N PHE A 3 -8.21 -8.05 3.97
CA PHE A 3 -8.04 -6.68 4.46
C PHE A 3 -6.91 -5.94 3.72
N PHE A 4 -5.72 -6.54 3.61
CA PHE A 4 -4.59 -5.88 2.93
C PHE A 4 -4.84 -5.71 1.43
N TRP A 5 -5.57 -6.63 0.80
CA TRP A 5 -6.02 -6.43 -0.59
C TRP A 5 -6.89 -5.18 -0.74
N LYS A 6 -7.82 -4.93 0.19
CA LYS A 6 -8.69 -3.74 0.17
C LYS A 6 -7.89 -2.46 0.36
N VAL A 7 -6.95 -2.45 1.30
CA VAL A 7 -6.09 -1.27 1.55
C VAL A 7 -5.20 -0.98 0.34
N ALA A 8 -4.57 -2.01 -0.24
CA ALA A 8 -3.78 -1.85 -1.45
C ALA A 8 -4.62 -1.31 -2.61
N ALA A 9 -5.85 -1.83 -2.78
CA ALA A 9 -6.76 -1.39 -3.84
C ALA A 9 -7.15 0.08 -3.67
N LEU A 10 -7.43 0.52 -2.44
CA LEU A 10 -7.71 1.93 -2.13
C LEU A 10 -6.59 2.85 -2.62
N GLY A 11 -5.34 2.58 -2.23
CA GLY A 11 -4.22 3.43 -2.63
C GLY A 11 -3.90 3.33 -4.13
N TYR A 12 -3.93 2.12 -4.69
CA TYR A 12 -3.67 1.88 -6.10
C TYR A 12 -4.63 2.66 -6.99
N LEU A 13 -5.93 2.58 -6.71
CA LEU A 13 -6.96 3.26 -7.50
C LEU A 13 -6.88 4.79 -7.36
N ILE A 14 -6.59 5.33 -6.17
CA ILE A 14 -6.37 6.79 -6.01
C ILE A 14 -5.21 7.27 -6.89
N ILE A 15 -4.13 6.50 -6.96
CA ILE A 15 -2.96 6.85 -7.77
C ILE A 15 -3.27 6.77 -9.27
N GLN A 16 -3.88 5.68 -9.73
CA GLN A 16 -4.13 5.44 -11.16
C GLN A 16 -5.26 6.28 -11.73
N ASN A 17 -6.29 6.59 -10.93
CA ASN A 17 -7.46 7.32 -11.43
C ASN A 17 -7.20 8.83 -11.60
N HIS A 18 -6.12 9.35 -11.02
CA HIS A 18 -5.78 10.77 -11.09
C HIS A 18 -6.93 11.72 -10.70
N GLY A 19 -7.69 11.37 -9.65
CA GLY A 19 -8.89 12.10 -9.23
C GLY A 19 -8.64 13.52 -8.70
N PHE A 20 -7.40 13.88 -8.41
CA PHE A 20 -6.98 15.21 -7.97
C PHE A 20 -6.01 15.85 -8.98
N SER A 21 -6.06 17.18 -9.09
CA SER A 21 -5.13 17.94 -9.95
C SER A 21 -3.66 17.76 -9.54
N ASP A 22 -3.39 17.53 -8.25
CA ASP A 22 -2.09 17.18 -7.70
C ASP A 22 -2.27 16.32 -6.43
N ALA A 23 -1.18 15.81 -5.87
CA ALA A 23 -1.10 15.12 -4.59
C ALA A 23 -1.73 13.72 -4.52
N ASN A 24 -2.19 13.14 -5.65
CA ASN A 24 -2.76 11.77 -5.70
C ASN A 24 -1.92 10.73 -4.92
N LYS A 25 -0.59 10.72 -5.10
CA LYS A 25 0.34 9.81 -4.41
C LYS A 25 0.39 10.04 -2.89
N ARG A 26 0.36 11.30 -2.45
CA ARG A 26 0.36 11.67 -1.02
C ARG A 26 -0.98 11.31 -0.37
N THR A 27 -2.08 11.59 -1.06
CA THR A 27 -3.43 11.22 -0.61
C THR A 27 -3.60 9.71 -0.50
N ALA A 28 -3.14 8.95 -1.50
CA ALA A 28 -3.18 7.49 -1.46
C ALA A 28 -2.39 6.91 -0.29
N LEU A 29 -1.16 7.41 -0.07
CA LEU A 29 -0.33 6.99 1.05
C LEU A 29 -1.01 7.25 2.39
N LEU A 30 -1.51 8.48 2.59
CA LEU A 30 -2.22 8.85 3.82
C LEU A 30 -3.45 7.97 4.04
N ALA A 31 -4.27 7.76 3.01
CA ALA A 31 -5.47 6.94 3.09
C ALA A 31 -5.15 5.49 3.48
N MET A 32 -4.10 4.90 2.91
CA MET A 32 -3.66 3.55 3.28
C MET A 32 -3.13 3.49 4.71
N GLU A 33 -2.24 4.40 5.11
CA GLU A 33 -1.67 4.43 6.47
C GLU A 33 -2.75 4.64 7.53
N THR A 34 -3.69 5.56 7.31
CA THR A 34 -4.81 5.81 8.23
C THR A 34 -5.72 4.59 8.33
N THR A 35 -6.06 3.95 7.20
CA THR A 35 -6.92 2.76 7.20
C THR A 35 -6.27 1.59 7.95
N LEU A 36 -4.96 1.39 7.77
CA LEU A 36 -4.20 0.39 8.52
C LEU A 36 -4.22 0.71 10.02
N GLN A 37 -3.88 1.94 10.41
CA GLN A 37 -3.78 2.35 11.81
C GLN A 37 -5.12 2.24 12.55
N TRP A 38 -6.23 2.63 11.91
CA TRP A 38 -7.57 2.48 12.48
C TRP A 38 -7.99 1.02 12.69
N ASN A 39 -7.35 0.09 11.98
CA ASN A 39 -7.57 -1.34 12.13
C ASN A 39 -6.43 -2.06 12.88
N GLY A 40 -5.66 -1.31 13.68
CA GLY A 40 -4.60 -1.86 14.55
C GLY A 40 -3.33 -2.32 13.82
N GLN A 41 -3.18 -1.96 12.55
CA GLN A 41 -2.00 -2.26 11.74
C GLN A 41 -1.12 -1.00 11.65
N TYR A 42 0.14 -1.11 12.09
CA TYR A 42 1.03 0.05 12.22
C TYR A 42 2.22 -0.05 11.26
N PRO A 43 2.09 0.45 10.02
CA PRO A 43 3.18 0.38 9.06
C PRO A 43 4.41 1.17 9.52
N LYS A 44 5.57 0.50 9.53
CA LYS A 44 6.89 1.02 9.86
C LYS A 44 7.81 0.86 8.65
N TRP A 45 7.84 1.90 7.84
CA TRP A 45 8.67 2.01 6.64
C TRP A 45 9.28 3.41 6.58
N SER A 46 10.50 3.52 6.05
CA SER A 46 11.21 4.80 5.98
C SER A 46 10.53 5.75 5.00
N GLN A 47 10.81 7.06 5.13
CA GLN A 47 10.29 8.05 4.19
C GLN A 47 10.75 7.78 2.75
N GLU A 48 11.95 7.23 2.58
CA GLU A 48 12.48 6.81 1.29
C GLU A 48 11.67 5.65 0.69
N THR A 49 11.39 4.60 1.48
CA THR A 49 10.56 3.46 1.06
C THR A 49 9.14 3.90 0.68
N LYS A 50 8.53 4.79 1.47
CA LYS A 50 7.22 5.39 1.16
C LYS A 50 7.26 6.08 -0.22
N THR A 51 8.26 6.93 -0.43
CA THR A 51 8.41 7.72 -1.66
C THR A 51 8.65 6.84 -2.88
N LEU A 52 9.56 5.87 -2.76
CA LEU A 52 9.86 4.91 -3.82
C LEU A 52 8.63 4.08 -4.20
N THR A 53 7.96 3.48 -3.21
CA THR A 53 6.77 2.64 -3.43
C THR A 53 5.69 3.41 -4.18
N MET A 54 5.35 4.62 -3.72
CA MET A 54 4.30 5.43 -4.36
C MET A 54 4.69 5.89 -5.78
N LYS A 55 5.98 6.14 -6.03
CA LYS A 55 6.49 6.43 -7.38
C LYS A 55 6.37 5.23 -8.30
N LEU A 56 6.74 4.03 -7.83
CA LEU A 56 6.66 2.80 -8.61
C LEU A 56 5.20 2.44 -8.95
N VAL A 57 4.27 2.58 -7.99
CA VAL A 57 2.83 2.40 -8.27
C VAL A 57 2.39 3.39 -9.35
N GLY A 58 2.68 4.68 -9.17
CA GLY A 58 2.25 5.71 -10.12
C GLY A 58 2.89 5.62 -11.50
N ALA A 59 4.05 4.98 -11.62
CA ALA A 59 4.72 4.69 -12.90
C ALA A 59 4.27 3.36 -13.53
N GLY A 60 3.41 2.58 -12.85
CA GLY A 60 2.99 1.26 -13.31
C GLY A 60 4.05 0.16 -13.13
N HIS A 61 5.13 0.43 -12.39
CA HIS A 61 6.19 -0.52 -12.10
C HIS A 61 5.92 -1.40 -10.86
N LEU A 62 4.91 -1.05 -10.06
CA LEU A 62 4.44 -1.89 -8.95
C LEU A 62 2.95 -2.20 -9.15
N SER A 63 2.63 -3.50 -9.25
CA SER A 63 1.26 -3.99 -9.37
C SER A 63 0.47 -3.81 -8.07
N LEU A 64 -0.85 -4.01 -8.13
CA LEU A 64 -1.70 -4.04 -6.94
C LEU A 64 -1.23 -5.10 -5.92
N GLU A 65 -0.86 -6.29 -6.40
CA GLU A 65 -0.33 -7.36 -5.55
C GLU A 65 1.02 -6.96 -4.93
N GLY A 66 1.91 -6.36 -5.72
CA GLY A 66 3.18 -5.83 -5.22
C GLY A 66 2.99 -4.76 -4.14
N LEU A 67 1.99 -3.88 -4.30
CA LEU A 67 1.64 -2.90 -3.29
C LEU A 67 1.10 -3.56 -2.01
N ARG A 68 0.27 -4.60 -2.14
CA ARG A 68 -0.20 -5.39 -0.99
C ARG A 68 0.97 -5.96 -0.18
N PHE A 69 1.96 -6.54 -0.85
CA PHE A 69 3.16 -7.05 -0.17
C PHE A 69 3.98 -5.96 0.51
N ALA A 70 4.14 -4.81 -0.14
CA ALA A 70 4.83 -3.67 0.47
C ALA A 70 4.15 -3.23 1.78
N LEU A 71 2.81 -3.24 1.83
CA LEU A 71 2.04 -2.91 3.03
C LEU A 71 2.15 -3.99 4.12
N LEU A 72 2.13 -5.27 3.74
CA LEU A 72 2.36 -6.40 4.67
C LEU A 72 3.76 -6.30 5.29
N ALA A 73 4.79 -6.13 4.46
CA ALA A 73 6.16 -5.95 4.92
C ALA A 73 6.29 -4.72 5.83
N ALA A 74 5.65 -3.59 5.47
CA ALA A 74 5.64 -2.40 6.31
C ALA A 74 4.97 -2.66 7.67
N CYS A 75 3.95 -3.50 7.75
CA CYS A 75 3.30 -3.86 9.02
C CYS A 75 4.04 -4.96 9.80
N GLY A 76 5.22 -5.40 9.33
CA GLY A 76 6.07 -6.37 10.02
C GLY A 76 5.77 -7.83 9.73
N TYR A 77 4.95 -8.12 8.72
CA TYR A 77 4.71 -9.50 8.28
C TYR A 77 5.91 -10.03 7.49
N ASN A 78 6.26 -11.30 7.73
CA ASN A 78 7.28 -11.99 6.97
C ASN A 78 6.74 -12.36 5.58
N VAL A 79 7.17 -11.65 4.55
CA VAL A 79 6.72 -11.84 3.17
C VAL A 79 7.34 -13.05 2.46
N ASP A 80 8.35 -13.69 3.07
CA ASP A 80 8.94 -14.92 2.53
C ASP A 80 7.99 -16.12 2.65
N GLN A 81 6.99 -16.03 3.54
CA GLN A 81 5.98 -17.06 3.79
C GLN A 81 4.67 -16.74 3.05
N TYR A 82 4.72 -16.65 1.72
CA TYR A 82 3.58 -16.19 0.91
C TYR A 82 2.27 -16.94 1.17
N ASP A 83 2.32 -18.26 1.32
CA ASP A 83 1.12 -19.09 1.49
C ASP A 83 0.34 -18.72 2.75
N ASP A 84 1.03 -18.36 3.84
CA ASP A 84 0.43 -17.94 5.11
C ASP A 84 -0.21 -16.56 5.00
N LEU A 85 0.24 -15.75 4.03
CA LEU A 85 -0.26 -14.41 3.83
C LEU A 85 -1.48 -14.34 2.93
N LYS A 86 -1.83 -15.38 2.14
CA LYS A 86 -2.95 -15.32 1.17
C LYS A 86 -4.29 -14.90 1.79
N GLU A 87 -4.49 -15.21 3.07
CA GLU A 87 -5.70 -14.92 3.84
C GLU A 87 -5.72 -13.51 4.47
N LEU A 88 -4.59 -12.77 4.42
CA LEU A 88 -4.42 -11.42 4.99
C LEU A 88 -4.56 -10.29 3.97
#